data_AF-A0A0S2S8A6-F1
#
_entry.id   AF-A0A0S2S8A6-F1
#
_cell.length_a   1.000
_cell.length_b   1.000
_cell.length_c   1.000
_cell.angle_alpha   90.00
_cell.angle_beta   90.00
_cell.angle_gamma   90.00
#
_symmetry.space_group_name_H-M   'P 1'
#
loop_
_entity.id
_entity.type
_entity.pdbx_description
1 polymer ?
#
loop_
_entity_poly.entity_id
_entity_poly.type
_entity_poly.pdbx_seq_one_letter_code
_entity_poly.pdbx_strand_id
1 'polypeptide(L)'
;MMTLIKPTRIRSREVIQQIREESEHRCEYVDATTQERCNHPAEGEPHHIRTRGAGGEDRRENLIHLCGWHHRLFHDGNLDRNELIQIVAKREGVAPEEIADVLKLPYQPPPTEPAPQPKIEELLQAYIQIDEQEQETRFIKGQLLDAMLAAGAKQKFLSSQIGVSPAQIRELVHVYRTFPTPESRIPSLSWYHHRVASHSSEPAMLLVKANDEAMSTRDLRKVILEQEGANQLVKQDEDQEQKKAKQVLASAQKILDSGSEAAKWLRAELKQILEEEQI
;
A
#
# COMPACT_ATOMS: atom_id res chain seq x y z
N MET A 1 -34.89 -17.09 42.61
CA MET A 1 -33.91 -16.24 41.91
C MET A 1 -32.70 -16.10 42.82
N MET A 2 -31.57 -16.74 42.49
CA MET A 2 -30.32 -16.50 43.24
C MET A 2 -29.84 -15.09 42.90
N THR A 3 -29.84 -14.21 43.90
CA THR A 3 -29.25 -12.88 43.81
C THR A 3 -27.76 -13.07 43.53
N LEU A 4 -27.31 -12.71 42.32
CA LEU A 4 -25.89 -12.64 41.99
C LEU A 4 -25.29 -11.50 42.84
N ILE A 5 -24.75 -11.85 44.01
CA ILE A 5 -23.99 -10.93 44.83
C ILE A 5 -22.70 -10.66 44.05
N LYS A 6 -22.59 -9.47 43.45
CA LYS A 6 -21.35 -9.06 42.78
C LYS A 6 -20.26 -9.01 43.85
N PRO A 7 -19.14 -9.73 43.69
CA PRO A 7 -18.08 -9.75 44.70
C PRO A 7 -17.61 -8.34 45.00
N THR A 8 -17.35 -8.06 46.28
CA THR A 8 -16.87 -6.76 46.74
C THR A 8 -15.48 -6.51 46.15
N ARG A 9 -15.40 -5.55 45.24
CA ARG A 9 -14.18 -5.16 44.54
C ARG A 9 -13.24 -4.43 45.49
N ILE A 10 -11.97 -4.82 45.54
CA ILE A 10 -10.92 -4.05 46.24
C ILE A 10 -10.79 -2.66 45.57
N ARG A 11 -10.92 -1.60 46.37
CA ARG A 11 -10.70 -0.21 45.98
C ARG A 11 -9.60 0.37 46.86
N SER A 12 -8.46 0.72 46.26
CA SER A 12 -7.30 1.21 47.01
C SER A 12 -6.76 2.48 46.37
N ARG A 13 -7.06 3.63 46.99
CA ARG A 13 -6.47 4.92 46.62
C ARG A 13 -4.96 4.95 46.87
N GLU A 14 -4.51 4.22 47.88
CA GLU A 14 -3.09 4.08 48.21
C GLU A 14 -2.33 3.39 47.07
N VAL A 15 -2.82 2.26 46.58
CA VAL A 15 -2.20 1.54 45.45
C VAL A 15 -2.19 2.41 44.18
N ILE A 16 -3.30 3.09 43.91
CA ILE A 16 -3.38 4.03 42.77
C ILE A 16 -2.30 5.11 42.89
N GLN A 17 -2.12 5.69 44.08
CA GLN A 17 -1.14 6.76 44.28
C GLN A 17 0.30 6.23 44.20
N GLN A 18 0.59 5.06 44.78
CA GLN A 18 1.89 4.41 44.70
C GLN A 18 2.32 4.18 43.24
N ILE A 19 1.43 3.63 42.39
CA ILE A 19 1.75 3.39 40.97
C ILE A 19 2.05 4.70 40.24
N ARG A 20 1.32 5.78 40.54
CA ARG A 20 1.56 7.09 39.93
C ARG A 20 2.91 7.68 40.34
N GLU A 21 3.30 7.50 41.60
CA GLU A 21 4.58 7.94 42.14
C GLU A 21 5.75 7.13 41.61
N GLU A 22 5.65 5.79 41.63
CA GLU A 22 6.69 4.87 41.11
C GLU A 22 6.91 5.02 39.61
N SER A 23 5.84 5.34 38.85
CA SER A 23 5.95 5.64 37.43
C SER A 23 6.42 7.08 37.14
N GLU A 24 6.66 7.90 38.17
CA GLU A 24 7.00 9.33 38.08
C GLU A 24 6.00 10.12 37.22
N HIS A 25 4.72 9.74 37.27
CA HIS A 25 3.67 10.27 36.40
C HIS A 25 3.96 10.14 34.90
N ARG A 26 4.72 9.12 34.50
CA ARG A 26 5.02 8.79 33.10
C ARG A 26 4.33 7.50 32.67
N CYS A 27 4.13 7.39 31.37
CA CYS A 27 3.63 6.19 30.74
C CYS A 27 4.54 4.99 31.06
N GLU A 28 3.94 3.86 31.41
CA GLU A 28 4.64 2.59 31.64
C GLU A 28 4.75 1.76 30.36
N TYR A 29 4.05 2.11 29.28
CA TYR A 29 4.12 1.37 28.03
C TYR A 29 5.54 1.30 27.46
N VAL A 30 5.94 0.09 27.07
CA VAL A 30 7.19 -0.22 26.39
C VAL A 30 6.82 -0.83 25.04
N ASP A 31 7.36 -0.26 23.96
CA ASP A 31 7.12 -0.78 22.62
C ASP A 31 7.72 -2.18 22.46
N ALA A 32 6.92 -3.16 22.04
CA ALA A 32 7.37 -4.54 21.91
C ALA A 32 8.50 -4.71 20.87
N THR A 33 8.54 -3.86 19.84
CA THR A 33 9.52 -3.93 18.75
C THR A 33 10.81 -3.21 19.10
N THR A 34 10.72 -1.95 19.56
CA THR A 34 11.91 -1.13 19.85
C THR A 34 12.44 -1.32 21.26
N GLN A 35 11.64 -1.91 22.15
CA GLN A 35 11.91 -2.01 23.60
C GLN A 35 12.06 -0.65 24.29
N GLU A 36 11.65 0.44 23.64
CA GLU A 36 11.71 1.79 24.20
C GLU A 36 10.48 2.07 25.06
N ARG A 37 10.72 2.60 26.26
CA ARG A 37 9.64 3.06 27.15
C ARG A 37 9.12 4.42 26.67
N CYS A 38 7.80 4.55 26.60
CA CYS A 38 7.16 5.83 26.32
C CYS A 38 7.46 6.85 27.43
N ASN A 39 7.91 8.05 27.06
CA ASN A 39 8.22 9.13 28.01
C ASN A 39 7.11 10.19 28.16
N HIS A 40 5.92 9.94 27.62
CA HIS A 40 4.81 10.89 27.72
C HIS A 40 4.23 10.92 29.14
N PRO A 41 3.75 12.09 29.61
CA PRO A 41 3.08 12.19 30.90
C PRO A 41 1.79 11.37 30.91
N ALA A 42 1.54 10.72 32.04
CA ALA A 42 0.31 10.01 32.34
C ALA A 42 -0.44 10.80 33.43
N GLU A 43 -1.42 11.59 32.99
CA GLU A 43 -2.13 12.56 33.86
C GLU A 43 -3.33 11.94 34.58
N GLY A 44 -3.82 10.79 34.10
CA GLY A 44 -5.03 10.13 34.59
C GLY A 44 -4.83 9.21 35.79
N GLU A 45 -5.90 8.47 36.14
CA GLU A 45 -5.77 7.29 37.01
C GLU A 45 -5.11 6.15 36.21
N PRO A 46 -4.32 5.28 36.87
CA PRO A 46 -3.83 4.05 36.26
C PRO A 46 -4.98 3.24 35.65
N HIS A 47 -4.72 2.73 34.45
CA HIS A 47 -5.66 1.97 33.66
C HIS A 47 -5.80 0.54 34.20
N HIS A 48 -7.03 0.00 34.14
CA HIS A 48 -7.32 -1.38 34.53
C HIS A 48 -7.17 -2.35 33.36
N ILE A 49 -6.17 -3.23 33.40
CA ILE A 49 -5.96 -4.28 32.37
C ILE A 49 -7.20 -5.17 32.25
N ARG A 50 -7.71 -5.67 33.39
CA ARG A 50 -9.06 -6.21 33.51
C ARG A 50 -10.01 -5.11 33.90
N THR A 51 -10.95 -4.78 33.03
CA THR A 51 -11.87 -3.66 33.23
C THR A 51 -12.68 -3.76 34.53
N ARG A 52 -13.05 -2.60 35.09
CA ARG A 52 -13.91 -2.50 36.29
C ARG A 52 -15.24 -3.24 36.09
N GLY A 53 -15.82 -3.16 34.89
CA GLY A 53 -17.07 -3.83 34.51
C GLY A 53 -16.98 -5.36 34.62
N ALA A 54 -15.84 -5.92 34.22
CA ALA A 54 -15.52 -7.35 34.29
C ALA A 54 -15.02 -7.80 35.67
N GLY A 55 -15.06 -6.93 36.69
CA GLY A 55 -14.64 -7.25 38.06
C GLY A 55 -13.16 -7.04 38.36
N GLY A 56 -12.41 -6.32 37.53
CA GLY A 56 -11.00 -6.04 37.81
C GLY A 56 -10.82 -5.01 38.92
N GLU A 57 -9.94 -5.27 39.87
CA GLU A 57 -9.78 -4.55 41.14
C GLU A 57 -8.68 -3.48 41.10
N ASP A 58 -8.63 -2.61 42.12
CA ASP A 58 -7.54 -1.64 42.30
C ASP A 58 -6.37 -2.29 43.06
N ARG A 59 -5.74 -3.26 42.40
CA ARG A 59 -4.53 -3.98 42.86
C ARG A 59 -3.38 -3.75 41.88
N ARG A 60 -2.15 -3.91 42.33
CA ARG A 60 -0.95 -3.58 41.54
C ARG A 60 -0.92 -4.32 40.21
N GLU A 61 -1.21 -5.62 40.24
CA GLU A 61 -1.23 -6.53 39.09
C GLU A 61 -2.25 -6.12 38.01
N ASN A 62 -3.29 -5.37 38.38
CA ASN A 62 -4.34 -4.97 37.45
C ASN A 62 -4.17 -3.53 36.93
N LEU A 63 -3.19 -2.78 37.43
CA LEU A 63 -3.07 -1.35 37.22
C LEU A 63 -1.78 -1.00 36.48
N ILE A 64 -1.93 -0.21 35.40
CA ILE A 64 -0.82 0.30 34.59
C ILE A 64 -1.06 1.76 34.22
N HIS A 65 -0.07 2.62 34.42
CA HIS A 65 -0.17 4.05 34.16
C HIS A 65 0.14 4.35 32.69
N LEU A 66 -0.88 4.75 31.93
CA LEU A 66 -0.78 5.01 30.50
C LEU A 66 -1.00 6.50 30.21
N CYS A 67 -0.25 7.04 29.24
CA CYS A 67 -0.57 8.35 28.68
C CYS A 67 -1.89 8.30 27.88
N GLY A 68 -2.47 9.46 27.58
CA GLY A 68 -3.76 9.54 26.87
C GLY A 68 -3.79 8.80 25.52
N TRP A 69 -2.64 8.74 24.82
CA TRP A 69 -2.52 8.03 23.55
C TRP A 69 -2.58 6.50 23.72
N HIS A 70 -1.69 5.91 24.53
CA HIS A 70 -1.71 4.46 24.79
C HIS A 70 -2.99 4.00 25.48
N HIS A 71 -3.54 4.83 26.38
CA HIS A 71 -4.83 4.57 26.99
C HIS A 71 -5.92 4.41 25.91
N ARG A 72 -5.94 5.29 24.91
CA ARG A 72 -6.89 5.21 23.80
C ARG A 72 -6.63 4.00 22.90
N LEU A 73 -5.37 3.75 22.52
CA LEU A 73 -5.03 2.59 21.68
C LEU A 73 -5.53 1.28 22.27
N PHE A 74 -5.42 1.10 23.59
CA PHE A 74 -5.93 -0.09 24.25
C PHE A 74 -7.46 -0.22 24.15
N HIS A 75 -8.21 0.87 24.36
CA HIS A 75 -9.68 0.85 24.20
C HIS A 75 -10.11 0.65 22.75
N ASP A 76 -9.33 1.16 21.80
CA ASP A 76 -9.57 1.03 20.36
C ASP A 76 -9.16 -0.36 19.83
N GLY A 77 -8.57 -1.23 20.66
CA GLY A 77 -8.13 -2.58 20.29
C GLY A 77 -6.82 -2.64 19.49
N ASN A 78 -6.07 -1.54 19.45
CA ASN A 78 -4.80 -1.41 18.72
C ASN A 78 -3.57 -1.67 19.60
N LEU A 79 -3.77 -2.07 20.85
CA LEU A 79 -2.71 -2.43 21.79
C LEU A 79 -3.11 -3.73 22.48
N ASP A 80 -2.25 -4.74 22.41
CA ASP A 80 -2.57 -6.07 22.93
C ASP A 80 -2.53 -6.07 24.47
N ARG A 81 -3.54 -6.67 25.09
CA ARG A 81 -3.59 -6.83 26.54
C ARG A 81 -2.38 -7.60 27.09
N ASN A 82 -1.89 -8.59 26.35
CA ASN A 82 -0.74 -9.41 26.73
C ASN A 82 0.53 -8.55 26.88
N GLU A 83 0.69 -7.49 26.10
CA GLU A 83 1.80 -6.54 26.23
C GLU A 83 1.71 -5.79 27.57
N LEU A 84 0.51 -5.32 27.95
CA LEU A 84 0.30 -4.66 29.25
C LEU A 84 0.55 -5.62 30.42
N ILE A 85 0.14 -6.89 30.29
CA ILE A 85 0.43 -7.93 31.27
C ILE A 85 1.94 -8.13 31.44
N GLN A 86 2.71 -8.15 30.36
CA GLN A 86 4.18 -8.28 30.42
C GLN A 86 4.83 -7.09 31.12
N ILE A 87 4.39 -5.87 30.81
CA ILE A 87 4.91 -4.65 31.44
C ILE A 87 4.68 -4.69 32.95
N VAL A 88 3.45 -5.03 33.37
CA VAL A 88 3.13 -5.13 34.81
C VAL A 88 3.86 -6.29 35.46
N ALA A 89 3.96 -7.45 34.82
CA ALA A 89 4.72 -8.60 35.33
C ALA A 89 6.19 -8.25 35.60
N LYS A 90 6.82 -7.53 34.66
CA LYS A 90 8.18 -7.02 34.81
C LYS A 90 8.31 -6.04 35.98
N ARG A 91 7.33 -5.15 36.18
CA ARG A 91 7.31 -4.21 37.32
C ARG A 91 7.17 -4.93 38.66
N GLU A 92 6.29 -5.93 38.73
CA GLU A 92 6.02 -6.69 39.96
C GLU A 92 7.05 -7.82 40.20
N GLY A 93 7.95 -8.09 39.24
CA GLY A 93 9.00 -9.09 39.38
C GLY A 93 8.50 -10.54 39.32
N VAL A 94 7.39 -10.80 38.62
CA VAL A 94 6.73 -12.11 38.50
C VAL A 94 6.59 -12.53 37.04
N ALA A 95 6.21 -13.79 36.79
CA ALA A 95 5.91 -14.25 35.44
C ALA A 95 4.59 -13.62 34.90
N PRO A 96 4.48 -13.31 33.58
CA PRO A 96 3.24 -12.82 32.97
C PRO A 96 2.02 -13.73 33.21
N GLU A 97 2.25 -15.03 33.26
CA GLU A 97 1.23 -16.04 33.57
C GLU A 97 0.63 -15.84 34.97
N GLU A 98 1.44 -15.46 35.96
CA GLU A 98 0.96 -15.19 37.32
C GLU A 98 0.05 -13.97 37.37
N ILE A 99 0.41 -12.90 36.64
CA ILE A 99 -0.46 -11.73 36.50
C ILE A 99 -1.77 -12.13 35.81
N ALA A 100 -1.70 -12.87 34.71
CA ALA A 100 -2.88 -13.32 33.99
C ALA A 100 -3.82 -14.19 34.85
N ASP A 101 -3.25 -15.09 35.65
CA ASP A 101 -3.98 -15.94 36.61
C ASP A 101 -4.66 -15.11 37.69
N VAL A 102 -3.94 -14.15 38.28
CA VAL A 102 -4.50 -13.20 39.27
C VAL A 102 -5.66 -12.41 38.67
N LEU A 103 -5.52 -11.98 37.41
CA LEU A 103 -6.55 -11.24 36.71
C LEU A 103 -7.63 -12.14 36.10
N LYS A 104 -7.50 -13.47 36.12
CA LYS A 104 -8.36 -14.44 35.43
C LYS A 104 -8.58 -14.05 33.96
N LEU A 105 -7.49 -13.68 33.29
CA LEU A 105 -7.45 -13.36 31.87
C LEU A 105 -6.66 -14.44 31.15
N PRO A 106 -7.01 -14.79 29.89
CA PRO A 106 -6.14 -15.61 29.08
C PRO A 106 -4.84 -14.83 28.81
N TYR A 107 -3.71 -15.53 28.87
CA TYR A 107 -2.42 -15.02 28.41
C TYR A 107 -1.88 -15.94 27.34
N GLN A 108 -1.39 -15.33 26.27
CA GLN A 108 -0.56 -15.98 25.29
C GLN A 108 0.72 -15.15 25.19
N PRO A 109 1.91 -15.78 25.33
CA PRO A 109 3.13 -15.04 25.10
C PRO A 109 3.11 -14.50 23.66
N PRO A 110 3.44 -13.23 23.45
CA PRO A 110 3.64 -12.72 22.11
C PRO A 110 4.69 -13.59 21.40
N PRO A 111 4.58 -13.77 20.07
CA PRO A 111 5.54 -14.54 19.31
C PRO A 111 6.97 -14.08 19.65
N THR A 112 7.83 -15.03 20.03
CA THR A 112 9.22 -14.75 20.45
C THR A 112 10.07 -14.10 19.37
N GLU A 113 9.62 -14.16 18.11
CA GLU A 113 10.25 -13.49 16.99
C GLU A 113 9.19 -12.65 16.26
N PRO A 114 9.50 -11.39 15.90
CA PRO A 114 8.66 -10.65 14.97
C PRO A 114 8.51 -11.48 13.69
N ALA A 115 7.33 -11.43 13.07
CA ALA A 115 7.07 -12.16 11.83
C ALA A 115 8.22 -11.90 10.85
N PRO A 116 8.78 -12.95 10.21
CA PRO A 116 9.91 -12.78 9.30
C PRO A 116 9.52 -11.75 8.25
N GLN A 117 10.35 -10.74 8.06
CA GLN A 117 10.11 -9.75 7.02
C GLN A 117 10.11 -10.48 5.67
N PRO A 118 9.14 -10.19 4.79
CA PRO A 118 9.10 -10.81 3.48
C PRO A 118 10.38 -10.49 2.71
N LYS A 119 10.88 -11.47 1.97
CA LYS A 119 12.09 -11.26 1.15
C LYS A 119 11.77 -10.31 -0.01
N ILE A 120 12.79 -9.64 -0.54
CA ILE A 120 12.63 -8.73 -1.69
C ILE A 120 11.98 -9.47 -2.86
N GLU A 121 12.37 -10.72 -3.10
CA GLU A 121 11.82 -11.56 -4.16
C GLU A 121 10.32 -11.84 -3.97
N GLU A 122 9.87 -12.03 -2.73
CA GLU A 122 8.46 -12.24 -2.40
C GLU A 122 7.65 -10.95 -2.61
N LEU A 123 8.22 -9.81 -2.22
CA LEU A 123 7.62 -8.49 -2.46
C LEU A 123 7.52 -8.16 -3.95
N LEU A 124 8.57 -8.46 -4.72
CA LEU A 124 8.57 -8.28 -6.18
C LEU A 124 7.51 -9.16 -6.84
N GLN A 125 7.43 -10.44 -6.45
CA GLN A 125 6.43 -11.34 -6.99
C GLN A 125 5.00 -10.89 -6.65
N ALA A 126 4.76 -10.43 -5.42
CA ALA A 126 3.47 -9.88 -5.02
C ALA A 126 3.09 -8.63 -5.81
N TYR A 127 4.05 -7.74 -6.07
CA TYR A 127 3.83 -6.55 -6.89
C TYR A 127 3.47 -6.90 -8.33
N ILE A 128 4.23 -7.82 -8.95
CA ILE A 128 3.95 -8.30 -10.32
C ILE A 128 2.55 -8.87 -10.42
N GLN A 129 2.13 -9.71 -9.46
CA GLN A 129 0.78 -10.28 -9.43
C GLN A 129 -0.31 -9.22 -9.34
N ILE A 130 -0.10 -8.17 -8.54
CA ILE A 130 -1.05 -7.05 -8.45
C ILE A 130 -1.11 -6.31 -9.79
N ASP A 131 0.03 -6.03 -10.44
CA ASP A 131 0.03 -5.36 -11.75
C ASP A 131 -0.69 -6.19 -12.82
N GLU A 132 -0.43 -7.50 -12.90
CA GLU A 132 -1.14 -8.43 -13.78
C GLU A 132 -2.66 -8.43 -13.50
N GLN A 133 -3.04 -8.44 -12.22
CA GLN A 133 -4.44 -8.35 -11.80
C GLN A 133 -5.07 -7.00 -12.17
N GLU A 134 -4.33 -5.90 -12.09
CA GLU A 134 -4.80 -4.58 -12.53
C GLU A 134 -5.07 -4.54 -14.04
N GLN A 135 -4.22 -5.19 -14.85
CA GLN A 135 -4.46 -5.34 -16.29
C GLN A 135 -5.75 -6.11 -16.57
N GLU A 136 -5.94 -7.28 -15.92
CA GLU A 136 -7.15 -8.09 -16.12
C GLU A 136 -8.41 -7.38 -15.60
N THR A 137 -8.29 -6.65 -14.50
CA THR A 137 -9.39 -5.84 -13.93
C THR A 137 -9.92 -4.83 -14.94
N ARG A 138 -9.10 -4.31 -15.86
CA ARG A 138 -9.57 -3.40 -16.92
C ARG A 138 -10.47 -4.10 -17.92
N PHE A 139 -10.16 -5.34 -18.30
CA PHE A 139 -11.04 -6.14 -19.15
C PHE A 139 -12.35 -6.46 -18.45
N ILE A 140 -12.31 -6.86 -17.17
CA ILE A 140 -13.51 -7.10 -16.36
C ILE A 140 -14.37 -5.83 -16.26
N LYS A 141 -13.76 -4.66 -16.04
CA LYS A 141 -14.47 -3.37 -16.06
C LYS A 141 -15.16 -3.12 -17.40
N GLY A 142 -14.49 -3.41 -18.52
CA GLY A 142 -15.07 -3.32 -19.86
C GLY A 142 -16.27 -4.27 -20.04
N GLN A 143 -16.15 -5.51 -19.60
CA GLN A 143 -17.24 -6.50 -19.61
C GLN A 143 -18.46 -6.05 -18.81
N LEU A 144 -18.25 -5.57 -17.59
CA LEU A 144 -19.34 -5.09 -16.73
C LEU A 144 -20.03 -3.87 -17.34
N LEU A 145 -19.27 -2.92 -17.87
CA LEU A 145 -19.82 -1.75 -18.56
C LEU A 145 -20.61 -2.14 -19.80
N ASP A 146 -20.12 -3.09 -20.59
CA ASP A 146 -20.82 -3.61 -21.77
C ASP A 146 -22.16 -4.25 -21.39
N ALA A 147 -22.17 -5.12 -20.37
CA ALA A 147 -23.39 -5.73 -19.84
C ALA A 147 -24.39 -4.70 -19.29
N MET A 148 -23.92 -3.66 -18.57
CA MET A 148 -24.80 -2.59 -18.09
C MET A 148 -25.41 -1.79 -19.23
N LEU A 149 -24.64 -1.47 -20.28
CA LEU A 149 -25.14 -0.80 -21.47
C LEU A 149 -26.16 -1.67 -22.22
N ALA A 150 -25.90 -2.97 -22.35
CA ALA A 150 -26.82 -3.94 -22.96
C ALA A 150 -28.13 -4.07 -22.15
N ALA A 151 -28.07 -3.92 -20.83
CA ALA A 151 -29.24 -3.87 -19.95
C ALA A 151 -30.01 -2.53 -20.02
N GLY A 152 -29.59 -1.58 -20.86
CA GLY A 152 -30.28 -0.31 -21.10
C GLY A 152 -29.79 0.87 -20.25
N ALA A 153 -28.72 0.71 -19.46
CA ALA A 153 -28.14 1.83 -18.73
C ALA A 153 -27.57 2.88 -19.70
N LYS A 154 -27.81 4.16 -19.43
CA LYS A 154 -27.26 5.26 -20.23
C LYS A 154 -25.84 5.58 -19.77
N GLN A 155 -24.94 5.87 -20.72
CA GLN A 155 -23.55 6.23 -20.43
C GLN A 155 -23.41 7.41 -19.44
N LYS A 156 -24.25 8.45 -19.58
CA LYS A 156 -24.27 9.60 -18.66
C LYS A 156 -24.65 9.19 -17.23
N PHE A 157 -25.57 8.24 -17.10
CA PHE A 157 -25.97 7.69 -15.81
C PHE A 157 -24.80 6.88 -15.21
N LEU A 158 -24.20 5.95 -15.98
CA LEU A 158 -23.06 5.17 -15.49
C LEU A 158 -21.92 6.07 -15.02
N SER A 159 -21.56 7.08 -15.81
CA SER A 159 -20.50 8.03 -15.47
C SER A 159 -20.72 8.73 -14.12
N SER A 160 -21.96 9.11 -13.80
CA SER A 160 -22.27 9.77 -12.52
C SER A 160 -22.29 8.80 -11.33
N GLN A 161 -22.56 7.51 -11.55
CA GLN A 161 -22.62 6.51 -10.47
C GLN A 161 -21.24 5.97 -10.08
N ILE A 162 -20.34 5.78 -11.04
CA ILE A 162 -19.06 5.07 -10.79
C ILE A 162 -17.83 5.97 -10.84
N GLY A 163 -17.99 7.28 -11.09
CA GLY A 163 -16.88 8.24 -11.13
C GLY A 163 -15.93 8.07 -12.32
N VAL A 164 -16.37 7.43 -13.39
CA VAL A 164 -15.57 7.19 -14.61
C VAL A 164 -16.04 8.11 -15.73
N SER A 165 -15.09 8.70 -16.47
CA SER A 165 -15.44 9.62 -17.56
C SER A 165 -16.19 8.90 -18.70
N PRO A 166 -17.07 9.59 -19.45
CA PRO A 166 -17.72 9.00 -20.62
C PRO A 166 -16.70 8.46 -21.64
N ALA A 167 -15.58 9.16 -21.86
CA ALA A 167 -14.53 8.70 -22.77
C ALA A 167 -13.94 7.36 -22.33
N GLN A 168 -13.61 7.24 -21.05
CA GLN A 168 -13.06 6.01 -20.49
C GLN A 168 -14.05 4.85 -20.53
N ILE A 169 -15.36 5.09 -20.33
CA ILE A 169 -16.39 4.06 -20.51
C ILE A 169 -16.37 3.52 -21.94
N ARG A 170 -16.34 4.39 -22.96
CA ARG A 170 -16.29 3.95 -24.36
C ARG A 170 -15.02 3.17 -24.66
N GLU A 171 -13.88 3.63 -24.15
CA GLU A 171 -12.59 2.97 -24.35
C GLU A 171 -12.58 1.56 -23.74
N LEU A 172 -12.98 1.41 -22.48
CA LEU A 172 -13.04 0.11 -21.80
C LEU A 172 -13.97 -0.88 -22.51
N VAL A 173 -15.16 -0.41 -22.91
CA VAL A 173 -16.14 -1.24 -23.63
C VAL A 173 -15.62 -1.62 -25.02
N HIS A 174 -15.01 -0.67 -25.74
CA HIS A 174 -14.44 -0.93 -27.07
C HIS A 174 -13.36 -2.01 -27.00
N VAL A 175 -12.39 -1.86 -26.10
CA VAL A 175 -11.30 -2.83 -25.94
C VAL A 175 -11.82 -4.20 -25.54
N TYR A 176 -12.78 -4.27 -24.61
CA TYR A 176 -13.41 -5.54 -24.23
C TYR A 176 -14.14 -6.20 -25.41
N ARG A 177 -14.91 -5.44 -26.19
CA ARG A 177 -15.63 -5.99 -27.36
C ARG A 177 -14.68 -6.51 -28.43
N THR A 178 -13.52 -5.89 -28.59
CA THR A 178 -12.48 -6.37 -29.52
C THR A 178 -11.78 -7.62 -28.99
N PHE A 179 -11.56 -7.73 -27.68
CA PHE A 179 -10.86 -8.85 -27.03
C PHE A 179 -11.66 -9.46 -25.86
N PRO A 180 -12.81 -10.10 -26.14
CA PRO A 180 -13.78 -10.46 -25.11
C PRO A 180 -13.35 -11.67 -24.26
N THR A 181 -12.51 -12.56 -24.79
CA THR A 181 -12.06 -13.77 -24.11
C THR A 181 -10.57 -13.70 -23.75
N PRO A 182 -10.11 -14.42 -22.71
CA PRO A 182 -8.68 -14.50 -22.38
C PRO A 182 -7.81 -14.95 -23.57
N GLU A 183 -8.30 -15.83 -24.43
CA GLU A 183 -7.56 -16.37 -25.59
C GLU A 183 -7.42 -15.34 -26.72
N SER A 184 -8.28 -14.32 -26.76
CA SER A 184 -8.16 -13.20 -27.70
C SER A 184 -7.14 -12.15 -27.24
N ARG A 185 -6.54 -12.33 -26.06
CA ARG A 185 -5.59 -11.41 -25.42
C ARG A 185 -4.21 -12.07 -25.35
N ILE A 186 -3.18 -11.26 -25.20
CA ILE A 186 -1.80 -11.74 -25.00
C ILE A 186 -1.35 -11.34 -23.59
N PRO A 187 -1.20 -12.29 -22.64
CA PRO A 187 -0.88 -11.99 -21.23
C PRO A 187 0.44 -11.23 -21.02
N SER A 188 1.43 -11.44 -21.88
CA SER A 188 2.72 -10.74 -21.85
C SER A 188 2.63 -9.27 -22.31
N LEU A 189 1.50 -8.85 -22.89
CA LEU A 189 1.26 -7.48 -23.32
C LEU A 189 0.31 -6.77 -22.36
N SER A 190 0.64 -5.51 -22.02
CA SER A 190 -0.23 -4.69 -21.18
C SER A 190 -1.59 -4.40 -21.84
N TRP A 191 -2.59 -4.02 -21.04
CA TRP A 191 -3.90 -3.58 -21.53
C TRP A 191 -3.80 -2.42 -22.54
N TYR A 192 -2.76 -1.59 -22.44
CA TYR A 192 -2.54 -0.48 -23.38
C TYR A 192 -2.15 -0.94 -24.79
N HIS A 193 -1.45 -2.07 -24.94
CA HIS A 193 -1.20 -2.66 -26.26
C HIS A 193 -2.51 -3.08 -26.91
N HIS A 194 -3.36 -3.77 -26.14
CA HIS A 194 -4.71 -4.14 -26.56
C HIS A 194 -5.54 -2.91 -26.92
N ARG A 195 -5.46 -1.84 -26.11
CA ARG A 195 -6.12 -0.57 -26.45
C ARG A 195 -5.65 -0.03 -27.80
N VAL A 196 -4.35 0.08 -28.01
CA VAL A 196 -3.80 0.62 -29.26
C VAL A 196 -4.19 -0.24 -30.46
N ALA A 197 -4.03 -1.56 -30.35
CA ALA A 197 -4.43 -2.50 -31.39
C ALA A 197 -5.94 -2.50 -31.67
N SER A 198 -6.78 -2.27 -30.66
CA SER A 198 -8.25 -2.31 -30.82
C SER A 198 -8.81 -1.28 -31.80
N HIS A 199 -8.03 -0.26 -32.15
CA HIS A 199 -8.41 0.79 -33.09
C HIS A 199 -7.95 0.54 -34.52
N SER A 200 -7.20 -0.54 -34.78
CA SER A 200 -6.71 -0.88 -36.11
C SER A 200 -7.71 -1.76 -36.89
N SER A 201 -7.43 -1.93 -38.18
CA SER A 201 -8.18 -2.86 -39.05
C SER A 201 -7.96 -4.33 -38.71
N GLU A 202 -6.77 -4.70 -38.20
CA GLU A 202 -6.39 -6.09 -37.90
C GLU A 202 -5.83 -6.25 -36.46
N PRO A 203 -6.65 -6.07 -35.41
CA PRO A 203 -6.17 -5.98 -34.03
C PRO A 203 -5.42 -7.22 -33.53
N ALA A 204 -5.91 -8.42 -33.85
CA ALA A 204 -5.32 -9.67 -33.38
C ALA A 204 -3.94 -9.94 -34.00
N MET A 205 -3.79 -9.72 -35.32
CA MET A 205 -2.52 -9.88 -36.02
C MET A 205 -1.46 -8.91 -35.45
N LEU A 206 -1.86 -7.67 -35.20
CA LEU A 206 -0.98 -6.64 -34.66
C LEU A 206 -0.56 -6.91 -33.22
N LEU A 207 -1.40 -7.52 -32.39
CA LEU A 207 -1.00 -7.96 -31.05
C LEU A 207 0.05 -9.07 -31.11
N VAL A 208 -0.14 -10.08 -31.97
CA VAL A 208 0.84 -11.15 -32.16
C VAL A 208 2.18 -10.56 -32.58
N LYS A 209 2.17 -9.66 -33.59
CA LYS A 209 3.37 -8.95 -34.03
C LYS A 209 4.03 -8.15 -32.90
N ALA A 210 3.25 -7.42 -32.11
CA ALA A 210 3.77 -6.64 -30.99
C ALA A 210 4.45 -7.50 -29.93
N ASN A 211 3.89 -8.69 -29.65
CA ASN A 211 4.47 -9.64 -28.72
C ASN A 211 5.77 -10.24 -29.26
N ASP A 212 5.76 -10.71 -30.51
CA ASP A 212 6.90 -11.41 -31.11
C ASP A 212 8.10 -10.49 -31.32
N GLU A 213 7.85 -9.21 -31.62
CA GLU A 213 8.88 -8.18 -31.81
C GLU A 213 9.14 -7.35 -30.54
N ALA A 214 8.56 -7.73 -29.38
CA ALA A 214 8.69 -7.04 -28.10
C ALA A 214 8.45 -5.50 -28.19
N MET A 215 7.46 -5.10 -28.97
CA MET A 215 7.16 -3.70 -29.26
C MET A 215 6.65 -2.96 -28.02
N SER A 216 7.02 -1.69 -27.90
CA SER A 216 6.29 -0.78 -27.01
C SER A 216 4.93 -0.41 -27.60
N THR A 217 4.03 0.12 -26.77
CA THR A 217 2.73 0.67 -27.23
C THR A 217 2.89 1.76 -28.29
N ARG A 218 4.04 2.44 -28.30
CA ARG A 218 4.38 3.48 -29.23
C ARG A 218 4.86 2.92 -30.57
N ASP A 219 5.69 1.90 -30.56
CA ASP A 219 6.14 1.22 -31.78
C ASP A 219 4.95 0.56 -32.48
N LEU A 220 4.07 -0.10 -31.71
CA LEU A 220 2.83 -0.65 -32.22
C LEU A 220 1.94 0.43 -32.87
N ARG A 221 1.80 1.61 -32.24
CA ARG A 221 1.06 2.75 -32.79
C ARG A 221 1.65 3.20 -34.12
N LYS A 222 2.98 3.25 -34.23
CA LYS A 222 3.68 3.63 -35.47
C LYS A 222 3.37 2.64 -36.60
N VAL A 223 3.50 1.33 -36.32
CA VAL A 223 3.19 0.27 -37.29
C VAL A 223 1.75 0.37 -37.79
N ILE A 224 0.79 0.63 -36.90
CA ILE A 224 -0.62 0.83 -37.27
C ILE A 224 -0.78 2.02 -38.22
N LEU A 225 -0.20 3.17 -37.88
CA LEU A 225 -0.31 4.38 -38.70
C LEU A 225 0.32 4.19 -40.09
N GLU A 226 1.44 3.46 -40.18
CA GLU A 226 2.08 3.14 -41.45
C GLU A 226 1.20 2.22 -42.32
N GLN A 227 0.62 1.17 -41.72
CA GLN A 227 -0.28 0.25 -42.41
C GLN A 227 -1.58 0.93 -42.90
N GLU A 228 -2.10 1.89 -42.14
CA GLU A 228 -3.29 2.66 -42.49
C GLU A 228 -3.01 3.81 -43.48
N GLY A 229 -1.76 3.95 -43.95
CA GLY A 229 -1.37 4.98 -44.90
C GLY A 229 -1.30 6.40 -44.29
N ALA A 230 -1.34 6.52 -42.96
CA ALA A 230 -1.22 7.77 -42.22
C ALA A 230 0.24 8.21 -42.01
N ASN A 231 1.10 7.94 -42.99
CA ASN A 231 2.56 8.21 -42.97
C ASN A 231 2.93 9.66 -42.66
N GLN A 232 2.02 10.61 -42.91
CA GLN A 232 2.24 12.02 -42.57
C GLN A 232 2.26 12.25 -41.05
N LEU A 233 1.45 11.52 -40.28
CA LEU A 233 1.44 11.63 -38.82
C LEU A 233 2.70 11.01 -38.21
N VAL A 234 3.15 9.88 -38.74
CA VAL A 234 4.41 9.23 -38.32
C VAL A 234 5.59 10.18 -38.53
N LYS A 235 5.70 10.81 -39.71
CA LYS A 235 6.74 11.79 -40.00
C LYS A 235 6.67 13.01 -39.09
N GLN A 236 5.47 13.50 -38.77
CA GLN A 236 5.31 14.62 -37.84
C GLN A 236 5.80 14.27 -36.43
N ASP A 237 5.52 13.06 -35.95
CA ASP A 237 6.00 12.61 -34.65
C ASP A 237 7.54 12.48 -34.64
N GLU A 238 8.13 11.85 -35.67
CA GLU A 238 9.59 11.76 -35.85
C GLU A 238 10.25 13.14 -35.90
N ASP A 239 9.66 14.09 -36.63
CA ASP A 239 10.15 15.46 -36.72
C ASP A 239 10.10 16.19 -35.37
N GLN A 240 9.04 15.97 -34.58
CA GLN A 240 8.91 16.54 -33.24
C GLN A 240 9.94 15.95 -32.27
N GLU A 241 10.19 14.66 -32.32
CA GLU A 241 11.23 14.02 -31.52
C GLU A 241 12.61 14.52 -31.88
N GLN A 242 12.92 14.57 -33.18
CA GLN A 242 14.19 15.08 -33.65
C GLN A 242 14.39 16.55 -33.25
N LYS A 243 13.32 17.34 -33.22
CA LYS A 243 13.34 18.71 -32.72
C LYS A 243 13.66 18.77 -31.21
N LYS A 244 13.06 17.91 -30.39
CA LYS A 244 13.35 17.82 -28.95
C LYS A 244 14.79 17.37 -28.70
N ALA A 245 15.26 16.34 -29.40
CA ALA A 245 16.63 15.85 -29.29
C ALA A 245 17.65 16.95 -29.61
N LYS A 246 17.42 17.71 -30.69
CA LYS A 246 18.25 18.88 -31.03
C LYS A 246 18.24 19.96 -29.95
N GLN A 247 17.09 20.22 -29.30
CA GLN A 247 16.98 21.20 -28.22
C GLN A 247 17.72 20.75 -26.95
N VAL A 248 17.62 19.46 -26.59
CA VAL A 248 18.35 18.87 -25.47
C VAL A 248 19.86 18.93 -25.74
N LEU A 249 20.30 18.52 -26.93
CA LEU A 249 21.70 18.59 -27.33
C LEU A 249 22.24 20.03 -27.26
N ALA A 250 21.50 21.01 -27.79
CA ALA A 250 21.89 22.41 -27.73
C ALA A 250 22.00 22.93 -26.28
N SER A 251 21.10 22.50 -25.40
CA SER A 251 21.12 22.86 -23.98
C SER A 251 22.30 22.22 -23.26
N ALA A 252 22.56 20.93 -23.51
CA ALA A 252 23.70 20.22 -22.97
C ALA A 252 25.02 20.85 -23.43
N GLN A 253 25.14 21.19 -24.72
CA GLN A 253 26.33 21.84 -25.26
C GLN A 253 26.62 23.16 -24.56
N LYS A 254 25.61 24.02 -24.35
CA LYS A 254 25.78 25.28 -23.61
C LYS A 254 26.31 25.08 -22.19
N ILE A 255 25.85 24.04 -21.49
CA ILE A 255 26.33 23.71 -20.16
C ILE A 255 27.79 23.22 -20.24
N LEU A 256 28.10 22.33 -21.18
CA LEU A 256 29.45 21.80 -21.39
C LEU A 256 30.46 22.90 -21.73
N ASP A 257 30.06 23.88 -22.55
CA ASP A 257 30.89 25.01 -22.96
C ASP A 257 31.21 25.97 -21.80
N SER A 258 30.43 25.95 -20.71
CA SER A 258 30.66 26.80 -19.54
C SER A 258 31.92 26.41 -18.74
N GLY A 259 32.40 25.17 -18.86
CA GLY A 259 33.54 24.65 -18.10
C GLY A 259 33.33 24.56 -16.58
N SER A 260 32.09 24.77 -16.10
CA SER A 260 31.74 24.75 -14.68
C SER A 260 31.83 23.34 -14.06
N GLU A 261 31.73 23.23 -12.73
CA GLU A 261 31.63 21.92 -12.06
C GLU A 261 30.41 21.12 -12.55
N ALA A 262 29.30 21.81 -12.86
CA ALA A 262 28.14 21.17 -13.50
C ALA A 262 28.46 20.63 -14.89
N ALA A 263 29.32 21.31 -15.66
CA ALA A 263 29.79 20.84 -16.96
C ALA A 263 30.65 19.57 -16.84
N LYS A 264 31.52 19.50 -15.83
CA LYS A 264 32.36 18.32 -15.55
C LYS A 264 31.51 17.12 -15.13
N TRP A 265 30.55 17.34 -14.22
CA TRP A 265 29.60 16.31 -13.81
C TRP A 265 28.77 15.81 -15.00
N LEU A 266 28.14 16.70 -15.78
CA LEU A 266 27.33 16.31 -16.95
C LEU A 266 28.15 15.51 -17.98
N ARG A 267 29.43 15.87 -18.18
CA ARG A 267 30.32 15.13 -19.08
C ARG A 267 30.63 13.72 -18.57
N ALA A 268 30.76 13.52 -17.27
CA ALA A 268 31.00 12.21 -16.68
C ALA A 268 29.77 11.31 -16.80
N GLU A 269 28.58 11.84 -16.48
CA GLU A 269 27.31 11.11 -16.60
C GLU A 269 27.01 10.72 -18.06
N LEU A 270 27.18 11.64 -19.00
CA LEU A 270 26.97 11.34 -20.42
C LEU A 270 27.91 10.24 -20.93
N LYS A 271 29.15 10.16 -20.41
CA LYS A 271 30.06 9.06 -20.74
C LYS A 271 29.58 7.74 -20.16
N GLN A 272 29.14 7.73 -18.91
CA GLN A 272 28.61 6.52 -18.27
C GLN A 272 27.41 5.97 -19.03
N ILE A 273 26.45 6.83 -19.39
CA ILE A 273 25.26 6.43 -20.16
C ILE A 273 25.66 5.81 -21.51
N LEU A 274 26.64 6.39 -22.21
CA LEU A 274 27.09 5.90 -23.52
C LEU A 274 27.97 4.65 -23.43
N GLU A 275 28.61 4.39 -22.30
CA GLU A 275 29.39 3.18 -22.03
C GLU A 275 28.52 2.00 -21.56
N GLU A 276 27.42 2.27 -20.85
CA GLU A 276 26.43 1.27 -20.44
C GLU A 276 25.62 0.68 -21.63
N GLU A 277 25.49 1.41 -22.74
CA GLU A 277 24.86 0.90 -23.98
C GLU A 277 25.75 -0.06 -24.81
N GLN A 278 27.01 -0.33 -24.41
CA GLN A 278 27.94 -1.22 -25.12
C GLN A 278 28.06 -2.64 -24.53
N ILE A 279 27.22 -3.00 -23.54
CA ILE A 279 27.14 -4.34 -22.92
C ILE A 279 25.80 -4.99 -23.28
#